data_AF-A0A531LTV1-F1
#
_entry.id   AF-A0A531LTV1-F1
#
_cell.length_a   1.000
_cell.length_b   1.000
_cell.length_c   1.000
_cell.angle_alpha   90.00
_cell.angle_beta   90.00
_cell.angle_gamma   90.00
#
_symmetry.space_group_name_H-M   'P 1'
#
loop_
_entity.id
_entity.type
_entity.pdbx_description
1 polymer ?
#
loop_
_entity_poly.entity_id
_entity_poly.type
_entity_poly.pdbx_seq_one_letter_code
_entity_poly.pdbx_strand_id
1 'polypeptide(L)'
;AYVLPDMMARLGIEEPGIEVEIVASNQVENLLRRDADIAIRMVKPAQNELVARKVCDIALCACAAISYLERHGRPLEPADLVNHALIGFDRSDEIIRGFVHYGIPVTRNSFRFRADNQIVLWEA
;
A
#
# COMPACT_ATOMS: atom_id res chain seq x y z
N ALA A 1 2.53 -10.40 1.35
CA ALA A 1 2.32 -11.30 0.21
C ALA A 1 3.55 -11.43 -0.69
N TYR A 2 4.20 -10.34 -1.11
CA TYR A 2 5.22 -10.44 -2.18
C TYR A 2 6.69 -10.39 -1.75
N VAL A 3 7.01 -9.85 -0.55
CA VAL A 3 8.40 -9.65 -0.11
C VAL A 3 8.83 -10.60 1.01
N LEU A 4 8.03 -10.66 2.09
CA LEU A 4 8.40 -11.45 3.27
C LEU A 4 8.49 -12.96 3.06
N PRO A 5 7.62 -13.64 2.29
CA PRO A 5 7.65 -15.10 2.20
C PRO A 5 9.02 -15.68 1.81
N ASP A 6 9.65 -15.14 0.76
CA ASP A 6 10.96 -15.61 0.31
C ASP A 6 12.06 -15.36 1.35
N MET A 7 11.99 -14.24 2.06
CA MET A 7 12.93 -13.92 3.15
C MET A 7 12.75 -14.88 4.33
N MET A 8 11.51 -15.21 4.69
CA MET A 8 11.22 -16.13 5.80
C MET A 8 11.59 -17.57 5.46
N ALA A 9 11.38 -17.99 4.21
CA ALA A 9 11.82 -19.30 3.74
C ALA A 9 13.34 -19.47 3.87
N ARG A 10 14.11 -18.44 3.51
CA ARG A 10 15.56 -18.42 3.70
C ARG A 10 15.96 -18.41 5.18
N LEU A 11 15.30 -17.59 5.99
CA LEU A 11 15.56 -17.50 7.43
C LEU A 11 15.34 -18.85 8.12
N GLY A 12 14.30 -19.61 7.77
CA GLY A 12 14.05 -20.93 8.35
C GLY A 12 15.12 -21.98 8.01
N ILE A 13 15.88 -21.78 6.92
CA ILE A 13 17.03 -22.63 6.57
C ILE A 13 18.27 -22.19 7.35
N GLU A 14 18.52 -20.89 7.41
CA GLU A 14 19.71 -20.31 8.04
C GLU A 14 19.63 -20.39 9.58
N GLU A 15 18.43 -20.28 10.17
CA GLU A 15 18.17 -20.19 11.61
C GLU A 15 16.98 -21.07 12.04
N PRO A 16 17.13 -22.41 12.06
CA PRO A 16 16.02 -23.35 12.29
C PRO A 16 15.40 -23.29 13.69
N GLY A 17 16.04 -22.59 14.64
CA GLY A 17 15.50 -22.36 15.99
C GLY A 17 14.51 -21.20 16.08
N ILE A 18 14.31 -20.44 15.00
CA ILE A 18 13.39 -19.30 14.97
C ILE A 18 12.07 -19.72 14.34
N GLU A 19 10.99 -19.63 15.11
CA GLU A 19 9.62 -19.74 14.60
C GLU A 19 9.07 -18.35 14.25
N VAL A 20 8.38 -18.24 13.12
CA VAL A 20 7.83 -16.97 12.64
C VAL A 20 6.34 -17.11 12.36
N GLU A 21 5.54 -16.29 13.02
CA GLU A 21 4.13 -16.06 12.69
C GLU A 21 3.99 -14.76 11.87
N ILE A 22 3.20 -14.79 10.79
CA ILE A 22 2.99 -13.63 9.92
C ILE A 22 1.52 -13.23 9.93
N VAL A 23 1.24 -12.02 10.43
CA VAL A 23 -0.07 -11.38 10.34
C VAL A 23 -0.05 -10.34 9.22
N ALA A 24 -0.72 -10.64 8.11
CA ALA A 24 -0.85 -9.74 6.97
C ALA A 24 -2.13 -8.88 7.10
N SER A 25 -2.03 -7.75 7.80
CA SER A 25 -3.14 -6.82 8.02
C SER A 25 -2.76 -5.39 7.70
N ASN A 26 -3.69 -4.62 7.14
CA ASN A 26 -3.55 -3.16 6.97
C ASN A 26 -3.98 -2.37 8.22
N GLN A 27 -4.52 -3.04 9.24
CA GLN A 27 -4.74 -2.42 10.54
C GLN A 27 -3.41 -2.19 11.25
N VAL A 28 -3.33 -1.05 11.95
CA VAL A 28 -2.20 -0.72 12.81
C VAL A 28 -2.39 -1.45 14.13
N GLU A 29 -1.84 -2.66 14.22
CA GLU A 29 -1.77 -3.41 15.49
C GLU A 29 -0.82 -2.73 16.47
N ASN A 30 -1.09 -2.86 17.76
CA ASN A 30 -0.38 -2.11 18.79
C ASN A 30 0.83 -2.90 19.32
N LEU A 31 2.03 -2.54 18.84
CA LEU A 31 3.28 -3.13 19.34
C LEU A 31 3.47 -2.94 20.86
N LEU A 32 2.92 -1.87 21.45
CA LEU A 32 3.02 -1.66 22.91
C LEU A 32 2.20 -2.68 23.71
N ARG A 33 1.18 -3.30 23.10
CA ARG A 33 0.40 -4.39 23.70
C ARG A 33 1.01 -5.77 23.47
N ARG A 34 2.15 -5.83 22.77
CA ARG A 34 2.80 -7.07 22.32
C ARG A 34 1.92 -7.93 21.41
N ASP A 35 1.04 -7.30 20.63
CA ASP A 35 0.28 -7.99 19.59
C ASP A 35 1.19 -8.47 18.44
N ALA A 36 2.41 -7.92 18.36
CA ALA A 36 3.52 -8.40 17.53
C ALA A 36 4.87 -7.91 18.08
N ASP A 37 5.96 -8.59 17.73
CA ASP A 37 7.33 -8.15 18.08
C ASP A 37 7.90 -7.14 17.09
N ILE A 38 7.56 -7.28 15.79
CA ILE A 38 8.05 -6.43 14.70
C ILE A 38 6.89 -6.08 13.78
N ALA A 39 6.73 -4.78 13.48
CA ALA A 39 5.83 -4.33 12.41
C ALA A 39 6.63 -3.77 11.24
N ILE A 40 6.33 -4.23 10.02
CA ILE A 40 6.88 -3.69 8.78
C ILE A 40 5.78 -2.89 8.09
N ARG A 41 5.98 -1.57 7.97
CA ARG A 41 4.96 -0.62 7.49
C ARG A 41 5.57 0.39 6.50
N MET A 42 4.74 0.90 5.59
CA MET A 42 5.11 1.97 4.65
C MET A 42 4.89 3.38 5.23
N VAL A 43 4.71 3.49 6.55
CA VAL A 43 4.51 4.75 7.28
C VAL A 43 5.46 4.82 8.46
N LYS A 44 5.86 6.03 8.84
CA LYS A 44 6.60 6.25 10.08
C LYS A 44 5.67 6.02 11.27
N PRO A 45 6.10 5.32 12.33
CA PRO A 45 5.29 5.16 13.53
C PRO A 45 5.02 6.52 14.16
N ALA A 46 3.79 6.73 14.64
CA ALA A 46 3.41 7.94 15.37
C ALA A 46 3.83 7.91 16.85
N GLN A 47 4.11 6.72 17.38
CA GLN A 47 4.48 6.51 18.78
C GLN A 47 6.00 6.69 18.95
N ASN A 48 6.42 7.67 19.74
CA ASN A 48 7.83 8.01 19.95
C ASN A 48 8.62 6.92 20.71
N GLU A 49 7.93 5.99 21.38
CA GLU A 49 8.56 4.89 22.13
C GLU A 49 9.05 3.75 21.23
N LEU A 50 8.68 3.76 19.93
CA LEU A 50 9.07 2.74 18.97
C LEU A 50 10.40 3.08 18.29
N VAL A 51 11.31 2.10 18.24
CA VAL A 51 12.52 2.19 17.41
C VAL A 51 12.16 1.86 15.97
N ALA A 52 12.35 2.83 15.07
CA ALA A 52 12.09 2.67 13.64
C ALA A 52 13.41 2.56 12.85
N ARG A 53 13.48 1.60 11.94
CA ARG A 53 14.57 1.47 10.96
C ARG A 53 14.00 1.39 9.55
N LYS A 54 14.52 2.23 8.63
CA LYS A 54 14.20 2.13 7.21
C LYS A 54 14.82 0.85 6.64
N VAL A 55 14.01 0.01 6.00
CA VAL A 55 14.44 -1.27 5.41
C VAL A 55 14.74 -1.11 3.92
N CYS A 56 13.84 -0.48 3.17
CA CYS A 56 14.00 -0.22 1.74
C CYS A 56 13.09 0.94 1.29
N ASP A 57 13.19 1.29 0.01
CA ASP A 57 12.21 2.11 -0.70
C ASP A 57 11.41 1.23 -1.67
N ILE A 58 10.11 1.49 -1.79
CA ILE A 58 9.24 0.84 -2.78
C ILE A 58 8.82 1.93 -3.78
N ALA A 59 9.17 1.72 -5.05
CA ALA A 59 8.74 2.61 -6.12
C ALA A 59 7.25 2.42 -6.39
N LEU A 60 6.51 3.52 -6.46
CA LEU A 60 5.12 3.54 -6.86
C LEU A 60 5.01 3.96 -8.33
N CYS A 61 4.11 3.33 -9.06
CA CYS A 61 3.76 3.73 -10.42
C CYS A 61 2.25 3.83 -10.57
N ALA A 62 1.81 4.67 -11.51
CA ALA A 62 0.44 4.64 -12.00
C ALA A 62 0.31 3.48 -12.99
N CYS A 63 -0.72 2.66 -12.82
CA CYS A 63 -0.99 1.52 -13.69
C CYS A 63 -2.49 1.46 -14.00
N ALA A 64 -2.80 0.88 -15.16
CA ALA A 64 -4.15 0.56 -15.57
C ALA A 64 -4.12 -0.69 -16.45
N ALA A 65 -5.23 -1.42 -16.48
CA ALA A 65 -5.36 -2.56 -17.39
C ALA A 65 -5.23 -2.10 -18.86
N ILE A 66 -4.51 -2.88 -19.68
CA ILE A 66 -4.32 -2.57 -21.10
C ILE A 66 -5.67 -2.38 -21.80
N SER A 67 -6.62 -3.29 -21.56
CA SER A 67 -7.95 -3.23 -22.14
C SER A 67 -8.74 -1.98 -21.73
N TYR A 68 -8.48 -1.43 -20.53
CA TYR A 68 -9.10 -0.19 -20.09
C TYR A 68 -8.57 1.01 -20.90
N LEU A 69 -7.25 1.08 -21.08
CA LEU A 69 -6.57 2.14 -21.84
C LEU A 69 -6.91 2.10 -23.33
N GLU A 70 -7.13 0.91 -23.91
CA GLU A 70 -7.61 0.78 -25.30
C GLU A 70 -9.00 1.39 -25.50
N ARG A 71 -9.86 1.32 -24.48
CA ARG A 71 -11.23 1.87 -24.55
C ARG A 71 -11.33 3.34 -24.18
N HIS A 72 -10.48 3.83 -23.26
CA HIS A 72 -10.59 5.18 -22.68
C HIS A 72 -9.45 6.11 -23.06
N GLY A 73 -8.45 5.63 -23.79
CA GLY A 73 -7.23 6.37 -24.08
C GLY A 73 -6.21 6.30 -22.94
N ARG A 74 -4.99 6.81 -23.23
CA ARG A 74 -3.90 6.92 -22.25
C ARG A 74 -3.82 8.35 -21.73
N PRO A 75 -3.79 8.56 -20.40
CA PRO A 75 -3.49 9.88 -19.84
C PRO A 75 -2.06 10.28 -20.21
N LEU A 76 -1.86 11.52 -20.63
CA LEU A 76 -0.56 12.09 -21.00
C LEU A 76 -0.01 12.98 -19.89
N GLU A 77 -0.90 13.61 -19.13
CA GLU A 77 -0.56 14.41 -17.96
C GLU A 77 -1.40 14.03 -16.73
N PRO A 78 -0.94 14.33 -15.51
CA PRO A 78 -1.67 13.98 -14.29
C PRO A 78 -3.12 14.50 -14.27
N ALA A 79 -3.37 15.68 -14.86
CA ALA A 79 -4.70 16.28 -14.92
C ALA A 79 -5.72 15.41 -15.69
N ASP A 80 -5.29 14.61 -16.67
CA ASP A 80 -6.17 13.73 -17.45
C ASP A 80 -6.86 12.67 -16.58
N LEU A 81 -6.23 12.29 -15.46
CA LEU A 81 -6.71 11.23 -14.57
C LEU A 81 -8.10 11.51 -13.99
N VAL A 82 -8.53 12.78 -13.91
CA VAL A 82 -9.87 13.14 -13.43
C VAL A 82 -11.00 12.61 -14.31
N ASN A 83 -10.70 12.32 -15.58
CA ASN A 83 -11.65 11.79 -16.54
C ASN A 83 -11.64 10.24 -16.59
N HIS A 84 -10.76 9.60 -15.82
CA HIS A 84 -10.62 8.16 -15.77
C HIS A 84 -11.32 7.53 -14.56
N ALA A 85 -11.57 6.23 -14.64
CA ALA A 85 -12.15 5.46 -13.55
C ALA A 85 -11.07 5.18 -12.50
N LEU A 86 -10.93 6.08 -11.54
CA LEU A 86 -9.93 5.96 -10.48
C LEU A 86 -10.31 4.89 -9.46
N ILE A 87 -9.30 4.21 -8.96
CA ILE A 87 -9.39 3.25 -7.85
C ILE A 87 -8.64 3.84 -6.65
N GLY A 88 -9.20 3.74 -5.45
CA GLY A 88 -8.63 4.38 -4.27
C GLY A 88 -8.87 3.62 -2.97
N PHE A 89 -8.32 4.12 -1.88
CA PHE A 89 -8.63 3.60 -0.54
C PHE A 89 -9.98 4.12 -0.06
N ASP A 90 -10.58 3.40 0.89
CA ASP A 90 -11.90 3.77 1.41
C ASP A 90 -11.78 4.67 2.65
N ARG A 91 -10.91 4.31 3.60
CA ARG A 91 -10.64 5.08 4.83
C ARG A 91 -9.36 5.89 4.76
N SER A 92 -8.33 5.40 4.06
CA SER A 92 -7.06 6.14 3.89
C SER A 92 -7.23 7.26 2.86
N ASP A 93 -6.69 8.44 3.17
CA ASP A 93 -6.63 9.60 2.29
C ASP A 93 -5.26 9.75 1.60
N GLU A 94 -4.38 8.76 1.68
CA GLU A 94 -3.03 8.82 1.08
C GLU A 94 -3.04 9.08 -0.43
N ILE A 95 -3.92 8.39 -1.17
CA ILE A 95 -4.06 8.62 -2.62
C ILE A 95 -4.61 10.03 -2.88
N ILE A 96 -5.60 10.48 -2.08
CA ILE A 96 -6.16 11.84 -2.20
C ILE A 96 -5.06 12.90 -1.99
N ARG A 97 -4.26 12.75 -0.93
CA ARG A 97 -3.12 13.64 -0.66
C ARG A 97 -2.12 13.66 -1.82
N GLY A 98 -1.87 12.49 -2.44
CA GLY A 98 -1.04 12.39 -3.64
C GLY A 98 -1.58 13.23 -4.81
N PHE A 99 -2.86 13.07 -5.16
CA PHE A 99 -3.50 13.87 -6.20
C PHE A 99 -3.48 15.37 -5.90
N VAL A 100 -3.78 15.76 -4.66
CA VAL A 100 -3.76 17.17 -4.23
C VAL A 100 -2.34 17.75 -4.31
N HIS A 101 -1.31 16.97 -4.01
CA HIS A 101 0.09 17.40 -4.16
C HIS A 101 0.44 17.72 -5.63
N TYR A 102 -0.18 17.03 -6.59
CA TYR A 102 -0.07 17.33 -8.03
C TYR A 102 -1.07 18.40 -8.52
N GLY A 103 -1.77 19.09 -7.61
CA GLY A 103 -2.72 20.14 -7.96
C GLY A 103 -4.07 19.61 -8.48
N ILE A 104 -4.35 18.32 -8.30
CA ILE A 104 -5.58 17.70 -8.79
C ILE A 104 -6.54 17.51 -7.61
N PRO A 105 -7.64 18.28 -7.55
CA PRO A 105 -8.60 18.17 -6.45
C PRO A 105 -9.46 16.92 -6.63
N VAL A 106 -9.12 15.85 -5.91
CA VAL A 106 -9.97 14.64 -5.82
C VAL A 106 -10.57 14.53 -4.43
N THR A 107 -11.73 13.87 -4.35
CA THR A 107 -12.37 13.49 -3.09
C THR A 107 -12.57 11.98 -3.06
N ARG A 108 -13.04 11.43 -1.95
CA ARG A 108 -13.41 10.01 -1.87
C ARG A 108 -14.41 9.60 -2.96
N ASN A 109 -15.30 10.51 -3.36
CA ASN A 109 -16.31 10.27 -4.39
C ASN A 109 -15.74 10.30 -5.82
N SER A 110 -14.48 10.71 -6.00
CA SER A 110 -13.78 10.65 -7.30
C SER A 110 -13.36 9.21 -7.66
N PHE A 111 -13.30 8.29 -6.69
CA PHE A 111 -12.93 6.90 -6.93
C PHE A 111 -14.16 6.05 -7.25
N ARG A 112 -14.12 5.34 -8.39
CA ARG A 112 -15.18 4.42 -8.84
C ARG A 112 -15.22 3.14 -8.01
N PHE A 113 -14.07 2.67 -7.56
CA PHE A 113 -13.93 1.51 -6.69
C PHE A 113 -13.01 1.85 -5.52
N ARG A 114 -13.37 1.38 -4.32
CA ARG A 114 -12.61 1.64 -3.10
C ARG A 114 -12.53 0.41 -2.21
N ALA A 115 -11.33 0.14 -1.70
CA ALA A 115 -11.09 -0.88 -0.68
C ALA A 115 -9.83 -0.52 0.12
N ASP A 116 -9.79 -0.85 1.41
CA ASP A 116 -8.61 -0.65 2.25
C ASP A 116 -7.60 -1.81 2.15
N ASN A 117 -7.67 -2.60 1.08
CA ASN A 117 -6.75 -3.70 0.82
C ASN A 117 -6.14 -3.54 -0.57
N GLN A 118 -4.83 -3.31 -0.62
CA GLN A 118 -4.11 -3.06 -1.86
C GLN A 118 -4.13 -4.25 -2.82
N ILE A 119 -4.17 -5.50 -2.32
CA ILE A 119 -4.30 -6.69 -3.17
C ILE A 119 -5.67 -6.72 -3.81
N VAL A 120 -6.73 -6.41 -3.05
CA VAL A 120 -8.09 -6.30 -3.61
C VAL A 120 -8.17 -5.21 -4.68
N LEU A 121 -7.49 -4.07 -4.49
CA LEU A 121 -7.42 -3.03 -5.51
C LEU A 121 -6.63 -3.45 -6.76
N TRP A 122 -5.60 -4.28 -6.59
CA TRP A 122 -4.76 -4.76 -7.69
C TRP A 122 -5.48 -5.79 -8.57
N GLU A 123 -6.34 -6.62 -7.97
CA GLU A 123 -7.10 -7.68 -8.66
C GLU A 123 -8.45 -7.20 -9.23
N ALA A 124 -8.82 -5.93 -9.03
CA ALA A 124 -10.08 -5.33 -9.48
C ALA A 124 -10.04 -4.86 -10.94
#